data_AF-A0A3Q2CUK9-F1
#
_entry.id   AF-A0A3Q2CUK9-F1
#
_cell.length_a   1.000
_cell.length_b   1.000
_cell.length_c   1.000
_cell.angle_alpha   90.00
_cell.angle_beta   90.00
_cell.angle_gamma   90.00
#
_symmetry.space_group_name_H-M   'P 1'
#
loop_
_entity.id
_entity.type
_entity.pdbx_description
1 polymer ?
#
loop_
_entity_poly.entity_id
_entity_poly.type
_entity_poly.pdbx_seq_one_letter_code
_entity_poly.pdbx_strand_id
1 'polypeptide(L)'
;MRFMLLFSRQGKLRLQKWYTATAERDKKKMVRELMQIVLARKPKMCSFLEWRDLKIVYKRYKTIISGHHWCQISCCLSCFGAPN
;
A
#
# COMPACT_ATOMS: atom_id res chain seq x y z
N MET A 1 12.10 -3.45 -3.63
CA MET A 1 10.67 -3.19 -3.33
C MET A 1 9.85 -4.05 -4.28
N ARG A 2 8.71 -4.64 -3.89
CA ARG A 2 7.91 -5.52 -4.80
C ARG A 2 6.92 -4.74 -5.67
N PHE A 3 6.22 -3.77 -5.07
CA PHE A 3 5.24 -2.95 -5.76
C PHE A 3 5.03 -1.61 -5.03
N MET A 4 4.47 -0.65 -5.77
CA MET A 4 4.06 0.65 -5.30
C MET A 4 2.66 0.96 -5.84
N LEU A 5 1.75 1.35 -4.95
CA LEU A 5 0.37 1.66 -5.26
C LEU A 5 0.03 3.06 -4.74
N LEU A 6 -0.67 3.83 -5.56
CA LEU A 6 -1.25 5.11 -5.17
C LEU A 6 -2.76 5.04 -5.41
N PHE A 7 -3.56 5.31 -4.39
CA PHE A 7 -5.02 5.32 -4.51
C PHE A 7 -5.62 6.43 -3.65
N SER A 8 -6.82 6.86 -4.01
CA SER A 8 -7.58 7.84 -3.24
C SER A 8 -8.32 7.18 -2.08
N ARG A 9 -8.73 7.99 -1.09
CA ARG A 9 -9.62 7.53 -0.01
C ARG A 9 -10.96 6.97 -0.50
N GLN A 10 -11.39 7.35 -1.71
CA GLN A 10 -12.61 6.85 -2.35
C GLN A 10 -12.41 5.47 -3.02
N GLY A 11 -11.23 4.86 -2.88
CA GLY A 11 -10.94 3.57 -3.50
C GLY A 11 -10.62 3.64 -4.99
N LYS A 12 -10.26 4.82 -5.52
CA LYS A 12 -9.81 4.96 -6.92
C LYS A 12 -8.30 4.75 -7.00
N LEU A 13 -7.88 3.69 -7.68
CA LEU A 13 -6.46 3.43 -7.99
C LEU A 13 -5.97 4.44 -9.03
N ARG A 14 -4.79 5.01 -8.81
CA ARG A 14 -4.25 6.14 -9.59
C ARG A 14 -2.86 5.85 -10.14
N LEU A 15 -2.05 5.10 -9.39
CA LEU A 15 -0.80 4.55 -9.85
C LEU A 15 -0.68 3.11 -9.36
N GLN A 16 -0.22 2.22 -10.23
CA GLN A 16 0.30 0.93 -9.83
C GLN A 16 1.62 0.67 -10.57
N LYS A 17 2.68 0.41 -9.82
CA LYS A 17 3.98 0.00 -10.37
C LYS A 17 4.38 -1.31 -9.72
N TRP A 18 4.60 -2.32 -10.55
CA TRP A 18 5.05 -3.64 -10.14
C TRP A 18 6.50 -3.80 -10.57
N TYR A 19 7.37 -4.17 -9.63
CA TYR A 19 8.80 -4.39 -9.87
C TYR A 19 9.13 -5.88 -9.99
N THR A 20 8.21 -6.76 -9.58
CA THR A 20 8.31 -8.21 -9.69
C THR A 20 7.29 -8.75 -10.68
N ALA A 21 7.63 -9.82 -11.40
CA ALA A 21 6.68 -10.54 -12.24
C ALA A 21 5.61 -11.19 -11.34
N THR A 22 4.36 -10.79 -11.53
CA THR A 22 3.22 -11.33 -10.79
C THR A 22 2.02 -11.41 -11.73
N ALA A 23 1.19 -12.44 -11.58
CA ALA A 23 0.03 -12.63 -12.44
C ALA A 23 -0.98 -11.48 -12.25
N GLU A 24 -1.62 -11.07 -13.33
CA GLU A 24 -2.58 -9.96 -13.35
C GLU A 24 -3.78 -10.19 -12.41
N ARG A 25 -4.20 -11.46 -12.28
CA ARG A 25 -5.25 -11.89 -11.36
C ARG A 25 -4.86 -11.61 -9.90
N ASP A 26 -3.65 -11.99 -9.52
CA ASP A 26 -3.11 -11.77 -8.18
C ASP A 26 -2.88 -10.30 -7.90
N LYS A 27 -2.35 -9.53 -8.87
CA LYS A 27 -2.21 -8.08 -8.75
C LYS A 27 -3.52 -7.42 -8.36
N LYS A 28 -4.61 -7.71 -9.08
CA LYS A 28 -5.94 -7.15 -8.79
C LYS A 28 -6.45 -7.54 -7.40
N LYS A 29 -6.24 -8.78 -6.98
CA LYS A 29 -6.61 -9.25 -5.64
C LYS A 29 -5.83 -8.52 -4.55
N MET A 30 -4.51 -8.44 -4.68
CA MET A 30 -3.62 -7.76 -3.74
C MET A 30 -3.96 -6.27 -3.59
N VAL A 31 -4.17 -5.57 -4.70
CA VAL A 31 -4.54 -4.14 -4.66
C VAL A 31 -5.82 -3.94 -3.86
N ARG A 32 -6.87 -4.73 -4.12
CA ARG A 32 -8.16 -4.61 -3.41
C ARG A 32 -8.00 -4.87 -1.92
N GLU A 33 -7.32 -5.96 -1.55
CA GLU A 33 -7.11 -6.32 -0.13
C GLU A 33 -6.32 -5.23 0.62
N LEU A 34 -5.19 -4.78 0.05
CA LEU A 34 -4.34 -3.76 0.68
C LEU A 34 -5.06 -2.41 0.80
N MET A 35 -5.85 -2.03 -0.20
CA MET A 35 -6.66 -0.82 -0.13
C MET A 35 -7.69 -0.89 1.00
N GLN A 36 -8.40 -2.00 1.15
CA GLN A 36 -9.38 -2.16 2.23
C GLN A 36 -8.71 -2.07 3.61
N ILE A 37 -7.60 -2.78 3.82
CA ILE A 37 -6.86 -2.76 5.08
C ILE A 37 -6.36 -1.34 5.40
N VAL A 38 -5.73 -0.68 4.42
CA VAL A 38 -5.18 0.67 4.65
C VAL A 38 -6.28 1.70 4.82
N LEU A 39 -7.43 1.61 4.16
CA LEU A 39 -8.56 2.54 4.35
C LEU A 39 -9.24 2.35 5.72
N ALA A 40 -9.39 1.10 6.19
CA ALA A 40 -9.99 0.79 7.48
C ALA A 40 -9.14 1.26 8.68
N ARG A 41 -7.83 1.46 8.52
CA ARG A 41 -6.96 1.91 9.60
C ARG A 41 -7.21 3.36 10.04
N LYS A 42 -7.16 3.62 11.34
CA LYS A 42 -7.21 4.97 11.93
C LYS A 42 -5.91 5.75 11.62
N PRO A 43 -5.98 7.07 11.43
CA PRO A 43 -4.82 7.90 11.04
C PRO A 43 -3.73 8.04 12.12
N LYS A 44 -3.99 7.65 13.38
CA LYS A 44 -3.01 7.67 14.48
C LYS A 44 -2.18 6.38 14.61
N MET A 45 -2.41 5.39 13.74
CA MET A 45 -1.66 4.12 13.76
C MET A 45 -0.36 4.20 12.94
N CYS A 46 0.60 3.32 13.25
CA CYS A 46 1.89 3.24 12.59
C CYS A 46 1.77 3.06 11.07
N SER A 47 2.70 3.67 10.32
CA SER A 47 2.83 3.56 8.86
C SER A 47 3.28 2.18 8.36
N PHE A 48 3.46 1.21 9.25
CA PHE A 48 3.89 -0.15 8.95
C PHE A 48 2.71 -1.11 9.12
N LEU A 49 2.61 -2.06 8.19
CA LEU A 49 1.63 -3.12 8.14
C LEU A 49 2.33 -4.39 7.68
N GLU A 50 2.12 -5.50 8.38
CA GLU A 50 2.55 -6.82 7.93
C GLU A 50 1.39 -7.51 7.20
N TRP A 51 1.66 -8.00 5.99
CA TRP A 51 0.67 -8.66 5.16
C TRP A 51 1.35 -9.81 4.40
N ARG A 52 0.92 -11.06 4.66
CA ARG A 52 1.46 -12.28 4.02
C ARG A 52 2.99 -12.32 4.00
N ASP A 53 3.62 -12.11 5.15
CA ASP A 53 5.08 -12.11 5.33
C ASP A 53 5.81 -10.97 4.60
N LEU A 54 5.06 -9.96 4.14
CA LEU A 54 5.60 -8.74 3.54
C LEU A 54 5.37 -7.55 4.45
N LYS A 55 6.41 -6.74 4.57
CA LYS A 55 6.34 -5.46 5.26
C LYS A 55 5.88 -4.37 4.30
N ILE A 56 4.66 -3.92 4.51
CA ILE A 56 4.00 -2.87 3.76
C ILE A 56 4.17 -1.55 4.51
N VAL A 57 4.70 -0.54 3.83
CA VAL A 57 4.82 0.81 4.34
C VAL A 57 3.78 1.66 3.62
N TYR A 58 2.96 2.39 4.37
CA TYR A 58 1.98 3.30 3.79
C TYR A 58 2.06 4.69 4.40
N LYS A 59 1.83 5.70 3.56
CA LYS A 59 1.77 7.11 3.97
C LYS A 59 0.52 7.76 3.40
N ARG A 60 -0.23 8.41 4.28
CA ARG A 60 -1.42 9.19 3.92
C ARG A 60 -1.00 10.63 3.68
N TYR A 61 -1.09 11.07 2.44
CA TYR A 61 -0.83 12.45 2.07
C TYR A 61 -2.15 13.24 2.12
N LYS A 62 -2.15 14.32 2.88
CA LYS A 62 -3.21 15.33 2.86
C LYS A 62 -2.76 16.44 1.93
N THR A 63 -3.47 16.67 0.83
CA THR A 63 -3.32 17.94 0.10
C THR A 63 -4.23 18.97 0.77
N ILE A 64 -3.72 20.19 0.89
CA ILE A 64 -4.37 21.34 1.55
C ILE A 64 -5.53 21.86 0.68
N ILE A 65 -5.45 21.61 -0.62
CA ILE A 65 -6.45 22.03 -1.59
C ILE A 65 -7.36 20.83 -1.87
N SER A 66 -8.63 21.02 -1.50
CA SER A 66 -9.81 20.21 -1.86
C SER A 66 -9.76 18.71 -1.56
N GLY A 67 -10.22 18.26 -0.37
CA GLY A 67 -10.91 16.96 -0.12
C GLY A 67 -10.30 15.63 -0.60
N HIS A 68 -9.17 15.65 -1.30
CA HIS A 68 -8.56 14.54 -2.01
C HIS A 68 -7.44 13.99 -1.15
N HIS A 69 -7.78 13.08 -0.25
CA HIS A 69 -6.78 12.33 0.48
C HIS A 69 -6.21 11.21 -0.40
N TRP A 70 -4.90 11.22 -0.60
CA TRP A 70 -4.17 10.20 -1.35
C TRP A 70 -3.41 9.32 -0.37
N CYS A 71 -3.51 8.00 -0.57
CA CYS A 71 -2.74 7.02 0.17
C CYS A 71 -1.73 6.38 -0.77
N GLN A 72 -0.45 6.50 -0.42
CA GLN A 72 0.61 5.76 -1.07
C GLN A 72 0.92 4.52 -0.23
N ILE A 73 0.92 3.36 -0.87
CA ILE A 73 1.41 2.09 -0.33
C ILE A 73 2.68 1.71 -1.09
N SER A 74 3.71 1.35 -0.36
CA SER A 74 4.97 0.84 -0.87
C SER A 74 5.34 -0.45 -0.13
N CYS A 75 5.62 -1.54 -0.85
CA CYS A 75 6.12 -2.76 -0.23
C CYS A 75 7.64 -2.66 -0.05
N CYS A 76 8.10 -2.62 1.20
CA CYS A 76 9.53 -2.69 1.49
C CYS A 76 10.03 -4.11 1.23
N LEU A 77 11.17 -4.25 0.57
CA LEU A 77 11.81 -5.56 0.34
C LEU A 77 12.60 -6.02 1.57
N SER A 78 12.91 -5.10 2.46
CA SER A 78 13.79 -5.32 3.61
C SER A 78 12.98 -5.80 4.82
N CYS A 79 12.61 -7.08 4.81
CA CYS A 79 12.42 -7.90 6.01
C CYS A 79 12.49 -9.42 5.71
N PHE A 80 13.00 -9.86 4.55
CA PHE A 80 13.35 -11.28 4.33
C PHE A 80 14.80 -11.59 4.77
N GLY A 81 15.25 -10.92 5.84
CA GLY A 81 16.65 -10.97 6.29
C GLY A 81 16.91 -9.99 7.43
N ALA A 82 16.44 -10.33 8.63
CA ALA A 82 17.18 -10.05 9.85
C ALA A 82 17.17 -11.36 10.66
N PRO A 83 18.14 -12.27 10.44
CA PRO A 83 18.46 -13.28 11.42
C PRO A 83 19.24 -12.62 12.58
N ASN A 84 18.74 -12.89 13.80
CA ASN A 84 19.25 -12.51 15.14
C ASN A 84 19.05 -11.06 15.59
#